data_AF-A0ABD2WD16-F1
#
_entry.id   AF-A0ABD2WD16-F1
#
_cell.length_a   1.000
_cell.length_b   1.000
_cell.length_c   1.000
_cell.angle_alpha   90.00
_cell.angle_beta   90.00
_cell.angle_gamma   90.00
#
_symmetry.space_group_name_H-M   'P 1'
#
loop_
_entity.id
_entity.type
_entity.pdbx_description
1 polymer ?
#
loop_
_entity_poly.entity_id
_entity_poly.type
_entity_poly.pdbx_seq_one_letter_code
_entity_poly.pdbx_strand_id
1 'polypeptide(L)'
;MRSPKKKEEVRKELNCSLKRPVPTRWNSLFDSWKQLFDKWKLITSTEVQNIVSMLNEFDYSDYDHIREYLLWNEPLAKCIDKLQGEDNMYYGYVLPTLLNLRLKWKNLLQGNKLTITSKMVLREMMAHLETRFADFFEIENAGKEAALAALMHPKFKASWMYLLEETEQSKVLSLLRSLIRDEEEIVEEPEPMSQDDDDFFEFDPMEGQRLI
;
A
#
# COMPACT_ATOMS: atom_id res chain seq x y z
N MET A 1 -15.43 1.21 -26.23
CA MET A 1 -15.39 1.19 -27.72
C MET A 1 -15.37 -0.24 -28.25
N ARG A 2 -16.41 -0.65 -28.98
CA ARG A 2 -16.55 -2.00 -29.56
C ARG A 2 -16.01 -2.11 -31.00
N SER A 3 -15.85 -1.00 -31.73
CA SER A 3 -15.33 -0.99 -33.10
C SER A 3 -13.79 -0.98 -33.14
N PRO A 4 -13.13 -1.94 -33.81
CA PRO A 4 -11.68 -1.95 -33.98
C PRO A 4 -11.16 -0.74 -34.78
N LYS A 5 -11.91 -0.27 -35.78
CA LYS A 5 -11.53 0.87 -36.63
C LYS A 5 -11.37 2.15 -35.82
N LYS A 6 -12.39 2.48 -35.04
CA LYS A 6 -12.37 3.67 -34.17
C LYS A 6 -11.27 3.60 -33.10
N LYS A 7 -10.96 2.40 -32.60
CA LYS A 7 -9.87 2.20 -31.64
C LYS A 7 -8.51 2.56 -32.27
N GLU A 8 -8.30 2.17 -33.52
CA GLU A 8 -7.05 2.47 -34.24
C GLU A 8 -6.92 3.95 -34.58
N GLU A 9 -8.03 4.60 -34.97
CA GLU A 9 -8.07 6.05 -35.19
C GLU A 9 -7.72 6.81 -33.90
N VAL A 10 -8.35 6.48 -32.77
CA VAL A 10 -7.99 7.07 -31.47
C VAL A 10 -6.54 6.77 -31.08
N ARG A 11 -6.02 5.57 -31.40
CA ARG A 11 -4.62 5.21 -31.12
C ARG A 11 -3.64 6.12 -31.86
N LYS A 12 -3.96 6.47 -33.12
CA LYS A 12 -3.16 7.40 -33.93
C LYS A 12 -3.15 8.80 -33.32
N GLU A 13 -4.31 9.32 -32.92
CA GLU A 13 -4.41 10.65 -32.32
C GLU A 13 -3.73 10.73 -30.94
N LEU A 14 -3.89 9.71 -30.10
CA LEU A 14 -3.34 9.70 -28.74
C LEU A 14 -1.89 9.23 -28.64
N ASN A 15 -1.31 8.75 -29.74
CA ASN A 15 -0.01 8.06 -29.82
C ASN A 15 0.15 6.94 -28.78
N CYS A 16 -0.96 6.34 -28.34
CA CYS A 16 -0.96 5.29 -27.33
C CYS A 16 -2.28 4.51 -27.36
N SER A 17 -2.27 3.31 -26.78
CA SER A 17 -3.51 2.58 -26.52
C SER A 17 -4.12 3.01 -25.19
N LEU A 18 -5.42 3.32 -25.19
CA LEU A 18 -6.16 3.57 -23.95
C LEU A 18 -6.22 2.31 -23.09
N LYS A 19 -5.77 2.45 -21.84
CA LYS A 19 -5.92 1.46 -20.77
C LYS A 19 -7.41 1.25 -20.53
N ARG A 20 -7.77 0.00 -20.20
CA ARG A 20 -9.14 -0.37 -19.86
C ARG A 20 -9.16 -0.88 -18.43
N PRO A 21 -10.17 -0.48 -17.63
CA PRO A 21 -10.38 -1.10 -16.34
C PRO A 21 -10.67 -2.59 -16.55
N VAL A 22 -9.95 -3.43 -15.82
CA VAL A 22 -10.13 -4.89 -15.82
C VAL A 22 -10.42 -5.35 -14.39
N PRO A 23 -11.44 -6.21 -14.18
CA PRO A 23 -11.80 -6.65 -12.82
C PRO A 23 -10.67 -7.38 -12.09
N THR A 24 -9.77 -8.03 -12.82
CA THR A 24 -8.68 -8.86 -12.28
C THR A 24 -7.48 -8.06 -11.80
N ARG A 25 -7.42 -6.74 -12.07
CA ARG A 25 -6.33 -5.86 -11.61
C ARG A 25 -6.94 -4.70 -10.85
N TRP A 26 -6.82 -4.73 -9.52
CA TRP A 26 -7.61 -3.92 -8.60
C TRP A 26 -7.41 -2.40 -8.76
N ASN A 27 -6.25 -1.95 -9.24
CA ASN A 27 -5.98 -0.53 -9.52
C ASN A 27 -6.12 -0.14 -11.01
N SER A 28 -6.64 -1.02 -11.87
CA SER A 28 -6.77 -0.76 -13.31
C SER A 28 -7.70 0.41 -13.66
N LEU A 29 -8.71 0.68 -12.82
CA LEU A 29 -9.58 1.84 -12.96
C LEU A 29 -8.82 3.14 -12.71
N PHE A 30 -8.03 3.19 -11.64
CA PHE A 30 -7.14 4.32 -11.35
C PHE A 30 -6.18 4.57 -12.50
N ASP A 31 -5.52 3.52 -12.99
CA ASP A 31 -4.61 3.55 -14.13
C ASP A 31 -5.25 4.13 -15.40
N SER A 32 -6.49 3.73 -15.67
CA SER A 32 -7.25 4.17 -16.84
C SER A 32 -7.61 5.65 -16.72
N TRP A 33 -8.13 6.08 -15.56
CA TRP A 33 -8.41 7.49 -15.30
C TRP A 33 -7.16 8.34 -15.33
N LYS A 34 -6.05 7.84 -14.79
CA LYS A 34 -4.78 8.57 -14.77
C LYS A 34 -4.28 8.84 -16.19
N GLN A 35 -4.34 7.83 -17.06
CA GLN A 35 -3.98 8.03 -18.46
C GLN A 35 -4.89 9.03 -19.17
N LEU A 36 -6.21 8.98 -18.91
CA LEU A 36 -7.15 9.93 -19.47
C LEU A 36 -6.86 11.36 -19.00
N PHE A 37 -6.59 11.52 -17.71
CA PHE A 37 -6.25 12.81 -17.11
C PHE A 37 -4.95 13.39 -17.68
N ASP A 38 -3.90 12.56 -17.80
CA ASP A 38 -2.61 12.99 -18.34
C ASP A 38 -2.70 13.38 -19.83
N LYS A 39 -3.68 12.85 -20.55
CA LYS A 39 -3.96 13.14 -21.97
C LYS A 39 -5.19 14.01 -22.18
N TRP A 40 -5.67 14.70 -21.14
CA TRP A 40 -6.94 15.43 -21.16
C TRP A 40 -7.13 16.29 -22.41
N LYS A 41 -6.13 17.15 -22.72
CA LYS A 41 -6.17 18.04 -23.89
C LYS A 41 -6.38 17.33 -25.22
N LEU A 42 -5.80 16.14 -25.37
CA LEU A 42 -5.95 15.34 -26.60
C LEU A 42 -7.31 14.64 -26.62
N ILE A 43 -7.82 14.19 -25.47
CA ILE A 43 -9.11 13.51 -25.36
C ILE A 43 -10.28 14.48 -25.56
N THR A 44 -10.14 15.72 -25.11
CA THR A 44 -11.11 16.79 -25.33
C THR A 44 -10.95 17.47 -26.68
N SER A 45 -10.02 17.02 -27.53
CA SER A 45 -9.88 17.56 -28.89
C SER A 45 -11.07 17.16 -29.75
N THR A 46 -11.44 18.04 -30.67
CA THR A 46 -12.55 17.82 -31.61
C THR A 46 -12.31 16.56 -32.44
N GLU A 47 -11.05 16.27 -32.81
CA GLU A 47 -10.63 15.09 -33.56
C GLU A 47 -11.00 13.81 -32.83
N VAL A 48 -10.60 13.68 -31.56
CA VAL A 48 -10.86 12.47 -30.76
C VAL A 48 -12.35 12.36 -30.42
N GLN A 49 -13.01 13.46 -30.07
CA GLN A 49 -14.43 13.45 -29.75
C GLN A 49 -15.30 13.03 -30.95
N ASN A 50 -14.97 13.49 -32.16
CA ASN A 50 -15.63 13.09 -33.40
C ASN A 50 -15.50 11.57 -33.65
N ILE A 51 -14.30 11.02 -33.46
CA ILE A 51 -14.05 9.58 -33.65
C ILE A 51 -14.86 8.74 -32.64
N VAL A 52 -14.86 9.15 -31.37
CA VAL A 52 -15.54 8.40 -30.30
C VAL A 52 -17.06 8.55 -30.43
N SER A 53 -17.53 9.59 -31.12
CA SER A 53 -18.96 9.92 -31.27
C SER A 53 -19.64 10.00 -29.91
N MET A 54 -18.97 10.59 -28.92
CA MET A 54 -19.56 10.80 -27.60
C MET A 54 -20.62 11.89 -27.70
N LEU A 55 -21.82 11.58 -27.22
CA LEU A 55 -22.96 12.48 -27.17
C LEU A 55 -22.83 13.56 -26.08
N ASN A 56 -21.89 13.40 -25.15
CA ASN A 56 -21.58 14.36 -24.10
C ASN A 56 -20.10 14.71 -24.19
N GLU A 57 -19.81 16.00 -24.42
CA GLU A 57 -18.46 16.54 -24.35
C GLU A 57 -18.00 16.49 -22.89
N PHE A 58 -16.78 15.98 -22.66
CA PHE A 58 -16.16 16.09 -21.35
C PHE A 58 -16.01 17.58 -21.01
N ASP A 59 -16.55 18.00 -19.87
CA ASP A 59 -16.49 19.39 -19.45
C ASP A 59 -15.44 19.64 -18.35
N TYR A 60 -15.33 20.89 -17.90
CA TYR A 60 -14.41 21.25 -16.83
C TYR A 60 -14.80 20.61 -15.48
N SER A 61 -16.09 20.33 -15.28
CA SER A 61 -16.57 19.63 -14.08
C SER A 61 -16.02 18.20 -14.07
N ASP A 62 -16.11 17.48 -15.19
CA ASP A 62 -15.55 16.13 -15.32
C ASP A 62 -14.05 16.10 -15.03
N TYR A 63 -13.30 17.08 -15.53
CA TYR A 63 -11.87 17.22 -15.25
C TYR A 63 -11.60 17.32 -13.75
N ASP A 64 -12.32 18.19 -13.04
CA ASP A 64 -12.16 18.40 -11.60
C ASP A 64 -12.57 17.15 -10.80
N HIS A 65 -13.64 16.45 -11.19
CA HIS A 65 -14.05 15.19 -10.57
C HIS A 65 -12.98 14.10 -10.73
N ILE A 66 -12.42 13.95 -11.94
CA ILE A 66 -11.34 12.97 -12.20
C ILE A 66 -10.09 13.35 -11.41
N ARG A 67 -9.73 14.65 -11.36
CA ARG A 67 -8.59 15.14 -10.57
C ARG A 67 -8.73 14.75 -9.10
N GLU A 68 -9.90 14.98 -8.52
CA GLU A 68 -10.15 14.65 -7.12
C GLU A 68 -10.14 13.14 -6.88
N TYR A 69 -10.77 12.36 -7.76
CA TYR A 69 -10.71 10.91 -7.73
C TYR A 69 -9.27 10.41 -7.71
N LEU A 70 -8.44 10.89 -8.63
CA LEU A 70 -7.03 10.51 -8.69
C LEU A 70 -6.28 10.92 -7.42
N LEU A 71 -6.57 12.09 -6.86
CA LEU A 71 -5.90 12.58 -5.65
C LEU A 71 -6.14 11.68 -4.44
N TRP A 72 -7.40 11.31 -4.16
CA TRP A 72 -7.71 10.48 -2.98
C TRP A 72 -7.45 8.99 -3.19
N ASN A 73 -7.54 8.51 -4.43
CA ASN A 73 -7.36 7.11 -4.76
C ASN A 73 -5.88 6.73 -5.01
N GLU A 74 -5.01 7.69 -5.36
CA GLU A 74 -3.58 7.43 -5.59
C GLU A 74 -2.87 6.69 -4.43
N PRO A 75 -3.07 7.04 -3.15
CA PRO A 75 -2.51 6.27 -2.04
C PRO A 75 -2.93 4.79 -2.05
N LEU A 76 -4.18 4.49 -2.40
CA LEU A 76 -4.71 3.14 -2.48
C LEU A 76 -4.13 2.38 -3.67
N ALA A 77 -4.06 3.02 -4.85
CA ALA A 77 -3.46 2.42 -6.03
C ALA A 77 -1.99 2.02 -5.78
N LYS A 78 -1.21 2.90 -5.14
CA LYS A 78 0.18 2.61 -4.75
C LYS A 78 0.30 1.53 -3.67
N CYS A 79 -0.63 1.49 -2.73
CA CYS A 79 -0.72 0.43 -1.72
C CYS A 79 -0.93 -0.93 -2.41
N ILE A 80 -1.89 -1.01 -3.33
CA ILE A 80 -2.18 -2.21 -4.12
C ILE A 80 -0.94 -2.62 -4.92
N ASP A 81 -0.32 -1.71 -5.68
CA ASP A 81 0.90 -2.02 -6.44
C ASP A 81 2.02 -2.56 -5.54
N LYS A 82 2.15 -2.01 -4.34
CA LYS A 82 3.17 -2.44 -3.39
C LYS A 82 2.90 -3.85 -2.86
N LEU A 83 1.65 -4.14 -2.50
CA LEU A 83 1.23 -5.42 -1.93
C LEU A 83 1.06 -6.53 -2.97
N GLN A 84 0.86 -6.17 -4.24
CA GLN A 84 0.78 -7.09 -5.38
C GLN A 84 2.13 -7.30 -6.08
N GLY A 85 3.21 -6.71 -5.57
CA GLY A 85 4.55 -6.89 -6.14
C GLY A 85 4.98 -8.36 -6.05
N GLU A 86 5.44 -8.92 -7.16
CA GLU A 86 5.98 -10.29 -7.20
C GLU A 86 7.36 -10.36 -6.54
N ASP A 87 8.16 -9.31 -6.69
CA ASP A 87 9.50 -9.21 -6.13
C ASP A 87 9.53 -8.40 -4.83
N ASN A 88 10.26 -8.90 -3.84
CA ASN A 88 10.54 -8.21 -2.57
C ASN A 88 9.30 -7.77 -1.78
N MET A 89 8.18 -8.49 -1.93
CA MET A 89 6.96 -8.30 -1.16
C MET A 89 6.87 -9.34 -0.05
N TYR A 90 7.44 -9.01 1.11
CA TYR A 90 7.37 -9.84 2.32
C TYR A 90 6.19 -9.44 3.20
N TYR A 91 5.75 -10.35 4.07
CA TYR A 91 4.63 -10.09 4.98
C TYR A 91 4.85 -8.87 5.88
N GLY A 92 6.11 -8.56 6.24
CA GLY A 92 6.48 -7.35 6.98
C GLY A 92 6.18 -6.02 6.29
N TYR A 93 5.80 -6.01 5.01
CA TYR A 93 5.31 -4.81 4.33
C TYR A 93 3.82 -4.55 4.56
N VAL A 94 3.02 -5.55 4.92
CA VAL A 94 1.56 -5.45 4.96
C VAL A 94 1.12 -4.37 5.95
N LEU A 95 1.48 -4.52 7.22
CA LEU A 95 1.06 -3.59 8.27
C LEU A 95 1.58 -2.15 8.06
N PRO A 96 2.89 -1.92 7.78
CA PRO A 96 3.38 -0.57 7.49
C PRO A 96 2.68 0.09 6.32
N THR A 97 2.33 -0.68 5.27
CA THR A 97 1.63 -0.14 4.10
C THR A 97 0.19 0.25 4.43
N LEU A 98 -0.54 -0.56 5.19
CA LEU A 98 -1.90 -0.26 5.64
C LEU A 98 -1.94 0.98 6.56
N LEU A 99 -1.00 1.09 7.50
CA LEU A 99 -0.88 2.26 8.39
C LEU A 99 -0.60 3.54 7.60
N ASN A 100 0.28 3.46 6.59
CA ASN A 100 0.57 4.60 5.72
C ASN A 100 -0.63 4.99 4.84
N LEU A 101 -1.40 4.03 4.34
CA LEU A 101 -2.63 4.31 3.61
C LEU A 101 -3.62 5.08 4.50
N ARG A 102 -3.87 4.58 5.71
CA ARG A 102 -4.73 5.22 6.72
C ARG A 102 -4.27 6.65 7.03
N LEU A 103 -2.96 6.85 7.25
CA LEU A 103 -2.39 8.18 7.50
C LEU A 103 -2.61 9.14 6.33
N LYS A 104 -2.33 8.71 5.10
CA LYS A 104 -2.50 9.53 3.90
C LYS A 104 -3.95 9.96 3.70
N TRP A 105 -4.89 9.06 3.93
CA TRP A 105 -6.32 9.38 3.87
C TRP A 105 -6.76 10.32 4.99
N LYS A 106 -6.31 10.12 6.24
CA LYS A 106 -6.54 11.07 7.36
C LYS A 106 -6.06 12.47 6.99
N ASN A 107 -4.85 12.60 6.45
CA ASN A 107 -4.29 13.89 6.03
C ASN A 107 -5.10 14.55 4.91
N LEU A 108 -5.61 13.77 3.95
CA LEU A 108 -6.46 14.28 2.86
C LEU A 108 -7.83 14.78 3.37
N LEU A 109 -8.42 14.11 4.37
CA LEU A 109 -9.69 14.52 4.98
C LEU A 109 -9.55 15.85 5.75
N GLN A 110 -8.42 16.03 6.44
CA GLN A 110 -8.09 17.26 7.17
C GLN A 110 -7.75 18.43 6.23
N GLY A 111 -7.21 18.14 5.04
CA GLY A 111 -6.88 19.14 4.03
C GLY A 111 -8.11 19.79 3.37
N ASN A 112 -7.86 20.84 2.58
CA ASN A 112 -8.88 21.60 1.83
C ASN A 112 -8.89 21.28 0.31
N LYS A 113 -8.18 20.22 -0.11
CA LYS A 113 -7.99 19.88 -1.53
C LYS A 113 -9.12 19.05 -2.15
N LEU A 114 -10.08 18.61 -1.36
CA LEU A 114 -11.18 17.73 -1.77
C LEU A 114 -12.52 18.42 -1.54
N THR A 115 -13.44 18.28 -2.50
CA THR A 115 -14.85 18.63 -2.31
C THR A 115 -15.49 17.85 -1.17
N ILE A 116 -16.65 18.32 -0.71
CA ILE A 116 -17.47 17.64 0.30
C ILE A 116 -17.81 16.21 -0.16
N THR A 117 -18.20 16.03 -1.42
CA THR A 117 -18.53 14.74 -2.00
C THR A 117 -17.35 13.78 -1.97
N SER A 118 -16.17 14.20 -2.43
CA SER A 118 -14.96 13.37 -2.39
C SER A 118 -14.54 13.03 -0.96
N LYS A 119 -14.72 13.95 0.00
CA LYS A 119 -14.49 13.66 1.42
C LYS A 119 -15.47 12.63 1.98
N MET A 120 -16.74 12.65 1.57
CA MET A 120 -17.72 11.64 1.99
C MET A 120 -17.32 10.26 1.48
N VAL A 121 -17.00 10.13 0.18
CA VAL A 121 -16.53 8.86 -0.39
C VAL A 121 -15.26 8.38 0.31
N LEU A 122 -14.31 9.27 0.57
CA LEU A 122 -13.07 8.92 1.25
C LEU A 122 -13.29 8.43 2.69
N ARG A 123 -14.26 8.99 3.43
CA ARG A 123 -14.63 8.51 4.76
C ARG A 123 -15.18 7.09 4.73
N GLU A 124 -16.09 6.81 3.79
CA GLU A 124 -16.65 5.45 3.62
C GLU A 124 -15.55 4.45 3.24
N MET A 125 -14.65 4.84 2.33
CA MET A 125 -13.50 4.01 1.96
C MET A 125 -12.58 3.72 3.16
N MET A 126 -12.34 4.73 4.00
CA MET A 126 -11.53 4.59 5.21
C MET A 126 -12.21 3.69 6.24
N ALA A 127 -13.52 3.82 6.45
CA ALA A 127 -14.28 2.92 7.33
C ALA A 127 -14.21 1.47 6.86
N HIS A 128 -14.41 1.22 5.55
CA HIS A 128 -14.27 -0.12 5.00
C HIS A 128 -12.85 -0.69 5.14
N LEU A 129 -11.80 0.15 5.01
CA LEU A 129 -10.42 -0.27 5.25
C LEU A 129 -10.23 -0.70 6.71
N GLU A 130 -10.68 0.13 7.65
CA GLU A 130 -10.56 -0.13 9.09
C GLU A 130 -11.34 -1.39 9.49
N THR A 131 -12.56 -1.58 8.99
CA THR A 131 -13.33 -2.82 9.24
C THR A 131 -12.68 -4.05 8.63
N ARG A 132 -12.22 -3.96 7.37
CA ARG A 132 -11.64 -5.12 6.67
C ARG A 132 -10.33 -5.59 7.28
N PHE A 133 -9.54 -4.66 7.80
CA PHE A 133 -8.21 -4.92 8.36
C PHE A 133 -8.15 -4.61 9.86
N ALA A 134 -9.26 -4.76 10.57
CA ALA A 134 -9.36 -4.47 12.01
C ALA A 134 -8.27 -5.21 12.80
N ASP A 135 -8.12 -6.50 12.55
CA ASP A 135 -7.05 -7.36 13.09
C ASP A 135 -5.65 -6.72 12.99
N PHE A 136 -5.33 -6.10 11.85
CA PHE A 136 -4.04 -5.45 11.63
C PHE A 136 -3.89 -4.15 12.40
N PHE A 137 -4.96 -3.35 12.49
CA PHE A 137 -4.91 -2.08 13.22
C PHE A 137 -4.94 -2.27 14.74
N GLU A 138 -5.59 -3.33 15.22
CA GLU A 138 -5.75 -3.66 16.65
C GLU A 138 -4.67 -4.62 17.17
N ILE A 139 -3.81 -5.11 16.27
CA ILE A 139 -2.73 -6.08 16.55
C ILE A 139 -3.30 -7.38 17.15
N GLU A 140 -4.30 -7.92 16.47
CA GLU A 140 -5.00 -9.15 16.82
C GLU A 140 -4.98 -10.12 15.64
N ASN A 141 -5.16 -11.42 15.93
CA ASN A 141 -5.12 -12.49 14.92
C ASN A 141 -3.93 -12.29 13.96
N ALA A 142 -4.19 -12.27 12.65
CA ALA A 142 -3.22 -12.06 11.57
C ALA A 142 -2.36 -10.79 11.70
N GLY A 143 -2.85 -9.79 12.44
CA GLY A 143 -2.15 -8.55 12.74
C GLY A 143 -0.94 -8.72 13.66
N LYS A 144 -0.94 -9.76 14.51
CA LYS A 144 0.20 -10.08 15.38
C LYS A 144 1.40 -10.53 14.55
N GLU A 145 1.19 -11.47 13.64
CA GLU A 145 2.24 -11.96 12.75
C GLU A 145 2.70 -10.85 11.80
N ALA A 146 1.79 -9.97 11.36
CA ALA A 146 2.14 -8.85 10.50
C ALA A 146 3.00 -7.81 11.24
N ALA A 147 2.69 -7.55 12.51
CA ALA A 147 3.47 -6.67 13.37
C ALA A 147 4.87 -7.21 13.63
N LEU A 148 4.98 -8.50 13.97
CA LEU A 148 6.26 -9.17 14.18
C LEU A 148 7.09 -9.17 12.89
N ALA A 149 6.50 -9.56 11.76
CA ALA A 149 7.16 -9.54 10.47
C ALA A 149 7.65 -8.13 10.09
N ALA A 150 6.86 -7.08 10.37
CA ALA A 150 7.25 -5.71 10.11
C ALA A 150 8.41 -5.24 11.02
N LEU A 151 8.40 -5.66 12.29
CA LEU A 151 9.43 -5.36 13.26
C LEU A 151 10.77 -6.02 12.90
N MET A 152 10.73 -7.28 12.44
CA MET A 152 11.92 -8.02 12.02
C MET A 152 12.43 -7.58 10.63
N HIS A 153 11.65 -6.82 9.88
CA HIS A 153 12.04 -6.39 8.54
C HIS A 153 13.09 -5.25 8.61
N PRO A 154 14.30 -5.41 8.01
CA PRO A 154 15.42 -4.47 8.18
C PRO A 154 15.11 -3.02 7.78
N LYS A 155 14.24 -2.83 6.78
CA LYS A 155 13.81 -1.52 6.31
C LYS A 155 12.94 -0.75 7.32
N PHE A 156 12.12 -1.47 8.07
CA PHE A 156 11.06 -0.87 8.89
C PHE A 156 11.44 -0.86 10.36
N LYS A 157 11.91 -1.99 10.91
CA LYS A 157 12.22 -2.10 12.34
C LYS A 157 11.04 -1.58 13.18
N ALA A 158 11.28 -0.74 14.18
CA ALA A 158 10.23 -0.09 14.97
C ALA A 158 9.68 1.22 14.36
N SER A 159 10.16 1.65 13.18
CA SER A 159 9.88 2.99 12.65
C SER A 159 8.41 3.24 12.29
N TRP A 160 7.58 2.21 12.20
CA TRP A 160 6.15 2.33 11.86
C TRP A 160 5.25 2.38 13.10
N MET A 161 5.79 2.05 14.29
CA MET A 161 5.00 1.92 15.52
C MET A 161 4.36 3.24 15.95
N TYR A 162 4.96 4.39 15.65
CA TYR A 162 4.38 5.70 15.97
C TYR A 162 3.04 5.98 15.24
N LEU A 163 2.68 5.17 14.24
CA LEU A 163 1.40 5.25 13.52
C LEU A 163 0.26 4.47 14.20
N LEU A 164 0.58 3.72 15.25
CA LEU A 164 -0.37 3.02 16.12
C LEU A 164 -0.70 3.85 17.37
N GLU A 165 -1.80 3.53 18.04
CA GLU A 165 -2.08 4.10 19.35
C GLU A 165 -1.23 3.42 20.43
N GLU A 166 -1.11 4.05 21.60
CA GLU A 166 -0.21 3.60 22.66
C GLU A 166 -0.53 2.18 23.16
N THR A 167 -1.80 1.81 23.14
CA THR A 167 -2.30 0.48 23.48
C THR A 167 -1.75 -0.58 22.55
N GLU A 168 -1.81 -0.37 21.23
CA GLU A 168 -1.32 -1.33 20.25
C GLU A 168 0.20 -1.35 20.20
N GLN A 169 0.88 -0.21 20.38
CA GLN A 169 2.34 -0.18 20.54
C GLN A 169 2.77 -1.09 21.70
N SER A 170 2.06 -1.03 22.83
CA SER A 170 2.31 -1.89 23.99
C SER A 170 2.07 -3.38 23.67
N LYS A 171 1.01 -3.71 22.90
CA LYS A 171 0.76 -5.07 22.42
C LYS A 171 1.95 -5.59 21.59
N VAL A 172 2.44 -4.81 20.64
CA VAL A 172 3.61 -5.19 19.80
C VAL A 172 4.85 -5.46 20.65
N LEU A 173 5.15 -4.59 21.63
CA LEU A 173 6.30 -4.80 22.53
C LEU A 173 6.14 -6.04 23.41
N SER A 174 4.92 -6.32 23.90
CA SER A 174 4.68 -7.55 24.67
C SER A 174 4.86 -8.81 23.83
N LEU A 175 4.44 -8.79 22.55
CA LEU A 175 4.64 -9.91 21.62
C LEU A 175 6.13 -10.16 21.35
N LEU A 176 6.92 -9.10 21.18
CA LEU A 176 8.36 -9.25 21.03
C LEU A 176 8.99 -9.90 22.28
N ARG A 177 8.62 -9.41 23.46
CA ARG A 177 9.15 -9.93 24.74
C ARG A 177 8.79 -11.39 24.97
N SER A 178 7.56 -11.80 24.64
CA SER A 178 7.16 -13.21 24.79
C SER A 178 7.99 -14.12 23.91
N LEU A 179 8.27 -13.72 22.65
CA LEU A 179 9.10 -14.53 21.75
C LEU A 179 10.52 -14.72 22.27
N ILE A 180 11.13 -13.66 22.81
CA ILE A 180 12.50 -13.75 23.38
C ILE A 180 12.51 -14.69 24.59
N ARG A 181 11.49 -14.59 25.45
CA ARG A 181 11.39 -15.42 26.65
C ARG A 181 11.12 -16.89 26.32
N ASP A 182 10.29 -17.15 25.31
CA ASP A 182 10.01 -18.52 24.86
C ASP A 182 11.26 -19.19 24.27
N GLU A 183 12.20 -18.43 23.68
CA GLU A 183 13.51 -18.96 23.24
C GLU A 183 14.44 -19.29 24.43
N GLU A 184 14.43 -18.50 25.49
CA GLU A 184 15.25 -18.74 26.69
C GLU A 184 14.85 -20.03 27.44
N GLU A 185 13.59 -20.47 27.36
CA GLU A 185 13.11 -21.72 27.96
C GLU A 185 13.40 -22.97 27.10
N ILE A 186 13.76 -22.83 25.81
CA ILE A 186 14.08 -23.94 24.89
C ILE A 186 15.57 -24.32 24.92
N VAL A 187 16.41 -23.56 25.63
CA VAL A 187 17.81 -23.93 25.88
C VAL A 187 17.88 -25.05 26.93
N GLU A 188 17.40 -26.25 26.59
CA GLU A 188 17.84 -27.48 27.25
C GLU A 188 19.33 -27.71 26.93
N GLU A 189 20.08 -28.22 27.91
CA GLU A 189 21.54 -28.32 27.98
C GLU A 189 22.24 -28.58 26.63
N PRO A 190 23.39 -27.92 26.36
CA PRO A 190 24.12 -28.15 25.12
C PRO A 190 24.58 -29.61 25.07
N GLU A 191 24.01 -30.40 24.15
CA GLU A 191 24.66 -31.63 23.71
C GLU A 191 26.05 -31.27 23.18
N PRO A 192 27.09 -32.09 23.46
CA PRO A 192 28.45 -31.78 23.02
C PRO A 192 28.50 -31.70 21.50
N MET A 193 28.56 -30.48 20.97
CA MET A 193 28.76 -30.22 19.54
C MET A 193 30.04 -30.91 19.07
N SER A 194 29.92 -31.77 18.08
CA SER A 194 31.03 -32.14 17.22
C SER A 194 31.58 -30.87 16.58
N GLN A 195 32.87 -30.61 16.78
CA GLN A 195 33.60 -29.51 16.15
C GLN A 195 33.58 -29.70 14.62
N ASP A 196 32.67 -29.02 13.93
CA ASP A 196 32.84 -28.64 12.53
C ASP A 196 33.49 -27.24 12.53
N ASP A 197 34.80 -27.21 12.27
CA ASP A 197 35.64 -26.01 12.18
C ASP A 197 35.33 -25.23 10.89
N ASP A 198 34.15 -24.60 10.79
CA ASP A 198 33.85 -23.64 9.72
C ASP A 198 32.88 -22.53 10.19
N ASP A 199 33.09 -22.02 11.41
CA ASP A 199 32.32 -20.90 11.96
C ASP A 199 32.86 -19.57 11.42
N PHE A 200 32.23 -19.03 10.38
CA PHE A 200 32.62 -17.76 9.72
C PHE A 200 32.55 -16.53 10.65
N PHE A 201 31.84 -16.62 11.76
CA PHE A 201 31.67 -15.52 12.70
C PHE A 201 32.28 -15.87 14.06
N GLU A 202 33.48 -15.35 14.32
CA GLU A 202 34.09 -15.41 15.64
C GLU A 202 33.49 -14.32 16.53
N PHE A 203 32.50 -14.67 17.34
CA PHE A 203 32.00 -13.79 18.40
C PHE A 203 32.75 -14.08 19.70
N ASP A 204 33.54 -13.11 20.20
CA ASP A 204 34.22 -13.23 21.50
C ASP A 204 33.18 -13.22 22.64
N PRO A 205 33.02 -14.32 23.41
CA PRO A 205 32.09 -14.39 24.53
C PRO A 205 32.40 -13.37 25.64
N MET A 206 33.61 -12.81 25.68
CA MET A 206 34.09 -11.91 26.73
C MET A 206 33.91 -10.42 26.40
N GLU A 207 33.55 -10.04 25.17
CA GLU A 207 33.35 -8.62 24.80
C GLU A 207 31.99 -8.06 25.24
N GLY A 208 30.98 -8.90 25.47
CA GLY A 208 29.66 -8.47 25.92
C GLY A 208 29.58 -7.99 27.37
N GLN A 209 30.58 -8.31 28.21
CA GLN A 209 30.61 -7.90 29.63
C GLN A 209 31.25 -6.53 29.88
N ARG A 210 31.72 -5.82 28.84
CA ARG A 210 32.35 -4.49 29.00
C ARG A 210 31.40 -3.30 28.84
N LEU A 211 30.10 -3.54 28.76
CA LEU A 211 29.08 -2.49 28.59
C LEU A 211 28.01 -2.47 29.69
N ILE A 212 28.43 -2.67 30.95
CA ILE A 212 27.65 -2.25 32.13
C ILE A 212 28.51 -1.30 32.96
#